data_AF-A0A1S1Q865-F1
#
_entry.id   AF-A0A1S1Q865-F1
#
_cell.length_a   1.000
_cell.length_b   1.000
_cell.length_c   1.000
_cell.angle_alpha   90.00
_cell.angle_beta   90.00
_cell.angle_gamma   90.00
#
_symmetry.space_group_name_H-M   'P 1'
#
loop_
_entity.id
_entity.type
_entity.pdbx_description
1 polymer ?
#
loop_
_entity_poly.entity_id
_entity_poly.type
_entity_poly.pdbx_seq_one_letter_code
_entity_poly.pdbx_strand_id
1 'polypeptide(L)'
;LSPFLRDFWQEKVAWRENGDRTEKGEQVIRAGGRHYVVGPEDASEGLRGFDGRPFTFCLNGEGLVRSSNLWSQGLIPNEYADRLPDNAERVDS
;
A
#
# COMPACT_ATOMS: atom_id res chain seq x y z
N LEU A 1 2.65 19.72 -7.22
CA LEU A 1 1.51 19.25 -6.38
C LEU A 1 1.02 20.37 -5.46
N SER A 2 -0.25 20.36 -5.03
CA SER A 2 -0.73 21.25 -3.96
C SER A 2 -0.02 20.94 -2.63
N PRO A 3 0.00 21.87 -1.65
CA PRO A 3 0.58 21.61 -0.34
C PRO A 3 0.04 20.35 0.32
N PHE A 4 -1.30 20.18 0.31
CA PHE A 4 -1.95 18.98 0.82
C PHE A 4 -1.44 17.67 0.18
N LEU A 5 -1.32 17.63 -1.15
CA LEU A 5 -0.82 16.44 -1.85
C LEU A 5 0.65 16.18 -1.55
N ARG A 6 1.45 17.24 -1.37
CA ARG A 6 2.85 17.11 -0.98
C ARG A 6 2.94 16.47 0.39
N ASP A 7 2.19 16.97 1.37
CA ASP A 7 2.20 16.45 2.74
C ASP A 7 1.72 14.99 2.79
N PHE A 8 0.65 14.67 2.05
CA PHE A 8 0.15 13.31 1.90
C PHE A 8 1.23 12.34 1.39
N TRP A 9 1.97 12.70 0.34
CA TRP A 9 3.01 11.81 -0.20
C TRP A 9 4.30 11.80 0.64
N GLN A 10 4.60 12.86 1.39
CA GLN A 10 5.69 12.82 2.36
C GLN A 10 5.40 11.84 3.50
N GLU A 11 4.15 11.77 3.97
CA GLU A 11 3.71 10.75 4.94
C GLU A 11 3.98 9.33 4.41
N LYS A 12 3.72 9.06 3.13
CA LYS A 12 3.99 7.73 2.53
C LYS A 12 5.47 7.40 2.46
N VAL A 13 6.33 8.42 2.29
CA VAL A 13 7.78 8.22 2.37
C VAL A 13 8.20 7.90 3.79
N ALA A 14 7.63 8.57 4.80
CA ALA A 14 7.89 8.20 6.19
C ALA A 14 7.46 6.74 6.50
N TRP A 15 6.34 6.28 5.95
CA TRP A 15 5.93 4.87 6.09
C TRP A 15 6.89 3.89 5.42
N ARG A 16 7.49 4.26 4.27
CA ARG A 16 8.56 3.45 3.64
C ARG A 16 9.78 3.38 4.54
N GLU A 17 10.23 4.52 5.08
CA GLU A 17 11.37 4.58 6.00
C GLU A 17 11.10 3.79 7.30
N ASN A 18 9.84 3.64 7.66
CA ASN A 18 9.35 2.77 8.75
C ASN A 18 9.17 1.29 8.34
N GLY A 19 9.90 0.82 7.33
CA GLY A 19 9.85 -0.59 6.90
C GLY A 19 8.52 -0.98 6.26
N ASP A 20 7.93 -0.08 5.47
CA ASP A 20 6.65 -0.28 4.78
C ASP A 20 5.48 -0.57 5.72
N ARG A 21 5.41 0.21 6.80
CA ARG A 21 4.34 0.15 7.81
C ARG A 21 3.72 1.51 8.05
N THR A 22 2.39 1.56 8.17
CA THR A 22 1.69 2.74 8.68
C THR A 22 2.02 2.97 10.15
N GLU A 23 1.63 4.13 10.70
CA GLU A 23 1.77 4.41 12.14
C GLU A 23 1.04 3.39 13.03
N LYS A 24 0.00 2.72 12.50
CA LYS A 24 -0.76 1.67 13.18
C LYS A 24 -0.18 0.27 12.96
N GLY A 25 0.92 0.15 12.22
CA GLY A 25 1.57 -1.13 11.91
C GLY A 25 0.98 -1.88 10.71
N GLU A 26 0.06 -1.27 9.96
CA GLU A 26 -0.54 -1.91 8.78
C GLU A 26 0.49 -2.05 7.66
N GLN A 27 0.43 -3.15 6.89
CA GLN A 27 1.35 -3.37 5.76
C GLN A 27 1.07 -2.37 4.63
N VAL A 28 2.13 -1.74 4.15
CA VAL A 28 2.14 -0.94 2.92
C VAL A 28 2.61 -1.79 1.75
N ILE A 29 1.91 -1.66 0.61
CA ILE A 29 2.26 -2.31 -0.66
C ILE A 29 2.40 -1.24 -1.74
N ARG A 30 3.48 -1.32 -2.52
CA ARG A 30 3.71 -0.54 -3.74
C ARG A 30 3.98 -1.50 -4.88
N ALA A 31 3.09 -1.49 -5.87
CA ALA A 31 3.15 -2.39 -7.02
C ALA A 31 2.57 -1.71 -8.26
N GLY A 32 3.32 -1.73 -9.36
CA GLY A 32 2.94 -1.08 -10.62
C GLY A 32 2.76 0.43 -10.46
N GLY A 33 3.56 1.09 -9.62
CA GLY A 33 3.47 2.53 -9.37
C GLY A 33 2.20 2.96 -8.61
N ARG A 34 1.48 2.04 -7.99
CA ARG A 34 0.32 2.32 -7.12
C ARG A 34 0.67 2.02 -5.67
N HIS A 35 0.09 2.81 -4.77
CA HIS A 35 0.28 2.65 -3.33
C HIS A 35 -0.99 2.10 -2.67
N TYR A 36 -0.82 1.12 -1.78
CA TYR A 36 -1.91 0.46 -1.06
C TYR A 36 -1.57 0.27 0.42
N VAL A 37 -2.60 0.12 1.24
CA VAL A 37 -2.50 -0.30 2.65
C VAL A 37 -3.38 -1.54 2.84
N VAL A 38 -2.83 -2.57 3.49
CA VAL A 38 -3.57 -3.77 3.88
C VAL A 38 -4.34 -3.47 5.16
N GLY A 39 -5.66 -3.48 5.06
CA GLY A 39 -6.53 -3.31 6.21
C GLY A 39 -6.67 -4.60 7.03
N PRO A 40 -7.30 -4.51 8.21
CA PRO A 40 -7.57 -5.68 9.06
C PRO A 40 -8.49 -6.69 8.34
N GLU A 41 -8.11 -7.97 8.36
CA GLU A 41 -8.89 -9.01 7.69
C GLU A 41 -10.07 -9.52 8.54
N ASP A 42 -9.96 -9.40 9.87
CA ASP A 42 -10.90 -9.85 10.90
C ASP A 42 -12.07 -8.89 11.16
N ALA A 43 -12.08 -7.72 10.51
CA ALA A 43 -13.20 -6.79 10.59
C ALA A 43 -14.46 -7.43 9.99
N SER A 44 -15.36 -7.89 10.87
CA SER A 44 -16.65 -8.50 10.53
C SER A 44 -17.71 -7.47 10.13
N GLU A 45 -17.51 -6.20 10.49
CA GLU A 45 -18.40 -5.09 10.17
C GLU A 45 -17.63 -3.94 9.52
N GLY A 46 -18.16 -3.40 8.40
CA GLY A 46 -17.59 -2.26 7.70
C GLY A 46 -17.26 -2.51 6.22
N LEU A 47 -16.95 -1.42 5.50
CA LEU A 47 -16.49 -1.50 4.11
C LEU A 47 -15.08 -2.09 4.06
N ARG A 48 -14.84 -2.94 3.07
CA ARG A 48 -13.51 -3.47 2.76
C ARG A 48 -12.95 -2.76 1.53
N GLY A 49 -11.63 -2.56 1.52
CA GLY A 49 -10.94 -2.08 0.33
C GLY A 49 -11.21 -3.01 -0.87
N PHE A 50 -11.51 -2.42 -2.03
CA PHE A 50 -11.94 -3.14 -3.24
C PHE A 50 -13.11 -4.13 -3.03
N ASP A 51 -14.06 -3.78 -2.15
CA ASP A 51 -15.29 -4.56 -1.92
C ASP A 51 -15.03 -6.03 -1.54
N GLY A 52 -13.92 -6.31 -0.84
CA GLY A 52 -13.62 -7.67 -0.40
C GLY A 52 -12.93 -8.53 -1.47
N ARG A 53 -12.60 -7.99 -2.65
CA ARG A 53 -11.93 -8.77 -3.70
C ARG A 53 -10.56 -9.24 -3.18
N PRO A 54 -10.20 -10.54 -3.33
CA PRO A 54 -8.91 -11.03 -2.90
C PRO A 54 -7.79 -10.57 -3.85
N PHE A 55 -6.64 -10.26 -3.26
CA PHE A 55 -5.39 -9.93 -3.94
C PHE A 55 -4.25 -10.72 -3.31
N THR A 56 -3.30 -11.14 -4.15
CA THR A 56 -2.03 -11.72 -3.71
C THR A 56 -0.88 -10.88 -4.24
N PHE A 57 0.08 -10.58 -3.37
CA PHE A 57 1.32 -9.90 -3.71
C PHE A 57 2.51 -10.71 -3.21
N CYS A 58 3.60 -10.70 -3.96
CA CYS A 58 4.90 -11.17 -3.51
C CYS A 58 5.73 -9.96 -3.09
N LEU A 59 5.96 -9.79 -1.80
CA LEU A 59 6.81 -8.74 -1.25
C LEU A 59 8.28 -9.08 -1.48
N ASN A 60 9.06 -8.07 -1.86
CA ASN A 60 10.49 -8.17 -2.08
C ASN A 60 11.20 -8.56 -0.77
N GLY A 61 11.64 -9.81 -0.66
CA GLY A 61 12.37 -10.30 0.51
C GLY A 61 11.51 -10.77 1.70
N GLU A 62 10.18 -10.63 1.64
CA GLU A 62 9.27 -10.99 2.75
C GLU A 62 8.24 -12.08 2.37
N GLY A 63 8.07 -12.40 1.08
CA GLY A 63 7.20 -13.48 0.63
C GLY A 63 5.76 -13.04 0.33
N LEU A 64 4.80 -13.97 0.40
CA LEU A 64 3.43 -13.72 -0.07
C LEU A 64 2.56 -13.02 0.98
N VAL A 65 1.91 -11.92 0.57
CA VAL A 65 0.80 -11.29 1.28
C VAL A 65 -0.50 -11.58 0.54
N ARG A 66 -1.48 -12.11 1.27
CA ARG A 66 -2.85 -12.33 0.79
C ARG A 66 -3.79 -11.45 1.60
N SER A 67 -4.64 -10.70 0.91
CA SER A 67 -5.60 -9.81 1.55
C SER A 67 -6.85 -9.68 0.70
N SER A 68 -8.00 -9.55 1.36
CA SER A 68 -9.26 -9.15 0.76
C SER A 68 -9.68 -7.73 1.18
N ASN A 69 -8.83 -7.02 1.91
CA ASN A 69 -9.09 -5.68 2.42
C ASN A 69 -7.98 -4.70 2.02
N LEU A 70 -7.90 -4.38 0.72
CA LEU A 70 -6.80 -3.58 0.17
C LEU A 70 -7.25 -2.14 -0.13
N TRP A 71 -6.67 -1.16 0.55
CA TRP A 71 -7.04 0.25 0.43
C TRP A 71 -6.09 1.01 -0.50
N SER A 72 -6.56 1.34 -1.71
CA SER A 72 -5.81 2.15 -2.66
C SER A 72 -5.63 3.59 -2.18
N GLN A 73 -4.38 4.03 -2.06
CA GLN A 73 -4.00 5.41 -1.76
C GLN A 73 -3.81 6.26 -3.04
N GLY A 74 -3.71 5.60 -4.21
CA GLY A 74 -3.63 6.25 -5.51
C GLY A 74 -2.40 5.86 -6.33
N LEU A 75 -2.25 6.51 -7.49
CA LEU A 75 -1.06 6.43 -8.32
C LEU A 75 0.05 7.29 -7.71
N ILE A 76 1.25 6.74 -7.61
CA ILE A 76 2.44 7.44 -7.11
C ILE A 76 2.83 8.49 -8.16
N PRO A 77 2.91 9.78 -7.80
CA PRO A 77 3.36 10.82 -8.72
C PRO A 77 4.82 10.61 -9.12
N ASN A 78 5.18 10.98 -10.35
CA ASN A 78 6.55 10.82 -10.87
C ASN A 78 7.61 11.45 -9.96
N GLU A 79 7.33 12.59 -9.31
CA GLU A 79 8.26 13.26 -8.39
C GLU A 79 8.57 12.45 -7.11
N TYR A 80 7.81 11.38 -6.84
CA TYR A 80 8.04 10.44 -5.74
C TYR A 80 8.48 9.04 -6.21
N ALA A 81 8.57 8.77 -7.52
CA ALA A 81 8.87 7.42 -8.03
C ALA A 81 10.19 6.85 -7.48
N ASP A 82 11.24 7.68 -7.42
CA ASP A 82 12.55 7.27 -6.88
C ASP A 82 12.53 7.04 -5.37
N ARG A 83 11.62 7.72 -4.66
CA ARG A 83 11.48 7.65 -3.20
C ARG A 83 10.49 6.58 -2.75
N LEU A 84 9.60 6.16 -3.63
CA LEU A 84 8.57 5.16 -3.38
C LEU A 84 8.62 4.09 -4.48
N PRO A 85 9.75 3.37 -4.64
CA PRO A 85 9.82 2.28 -5.59
C PRO A 85 8.88 1.16 -5.18
N ASP A 86 8.47 0.35 -6.16
CA ASP A 86 7.68 -0.86 -5.90
C ASP A 86 8.42 -1.76 -4.89
N ASN A 87 7.68 -2.28 -3.92
CA ASN A 87 8.16 -3.27 -2.94
C ASN A 87 7.53 -4.64 -3.14
N ALA A 88 6.66 -4.78 -4.14
CA ALA A 88 5.93 -6.00 -4.38
C ALA A 88 5.55 -6.15 -5.84
N GLU A 89 5.38 -7.40 -6.23
CA GLU A 89 4.75 -7.77 -7.50
C GLU A 89 3.38 -8.39 -7.23
N ARG A 90 2.38 -8.01 -8.03
CA ARG A 90 1.07 -8.68 -7.96
C ARG A 90 1.20 -10.07 -8.57
N VAL A 91 0.72 -11.07 -7.85
CA VAL A 91 0.65 -12.45 -8.35
C VAL A 91 -0.80 -12.73 -8.70
N ASP A 92 -1.06 -13.10 -9.95
CA ASP A 92 -2.39 -13.49 -10.38
C ASP A 92 -2.83 -14.73 -9.59
N SER A 93 -4.07 -14.67 -9.09
CA SER A 93 -4.77 -15.78 -8.42
C SER A 93 -5.76 -16.42 -9.36
#